data_AF-A0A7C6EI65-F1
#
_entry.id   AF-A0A7C6EI65-F1
#
_cell.length_a   1.000
_cell.length_b   1.000
_cell.length_c   1.000
_cell.angle_alpha   90.00
_cell.angle_beta   90.00
_cell.angle_gamma   90.00
#
_symmetry.space_group_name_H-M   'P 1'
#
loop_
_entity.id
_entity.type
_entity.pdbx_description
1 polymer ?
#
loop_
_entity_poly.entity_id
_entity_poly.type
_entity_poly.pdbx_seq_one_letter_code
_entity_poly.pdbx_strand_id
1 'polypeptide(L)'
;MTHSGEVRRIALDRIARLMEFARRHASERPELAREAGRLILRICRKARIRLPATYKRLICKKCGTPFYIPGSFRVRVRSRRSTHVIITCTTCGYVKRIPAVKEKKAIRASRREDSWKT
;
A
#
# COMPACT_ATOMS: atom_id res chain seq x y z
N MET A 1 14.88 8.94 -29.04
CA MET A 1 14.48 9.91 -27.98
C MET A 1 13.61 9.20 -26.95
N THR A 2 14.16 8.85 -25.80
CA THR A 2 13.55 8.00 -24.75
C THR A 2 12.67 8.81 -23.77
N HIS A 3 11.72 9.60 -24.30
CA HIS A 3 10.82 10.44 -23.48
C HIS A 3 10.03 9.65 -22.41
N SER A 4 9.72 8.39 -22.70
CA SER A 4 8.95 7.51 -21.80
C SER A 4 9.68 7.21 -20.47
N GLY A 5 11.00 7.06 -20.50
CA GLY A 5 11.81 6.75 -19.32
C GLY A 5 11.90 7.93 -18.35
N GLU A 6 12.05 9.14 -18.89
CA GLU A 6 12.11 10.36 -18.10
C GLU A 6 10.76 10.71 -17.45
N VAL A 7 9.65 10.59 -18.20
CA VAL A 7 8.30 10.77 -17.66
C VAL A 7 8.03 9.81 -16.51
N ARG A 8 8.46 8.54 -16.64
CA ARG A 8 8.36 7.56 -15.56
C ARG A 8 9.15 7.98 -14.33
N ARG A 9 10.41 8.42 -14.49
CA ARG A 9 11.27 8.86 -13.39
C ARG A 9 10.66 10.05 -12.64
N ILE A 10 10.24 11.08 -13.37
CA ILE A 10 9.61 12.28 -12.79
C ILE A 10 8.30 11.93 -12.08
N ALA A 11 7.49 11.05 -12.66
CA ALA A 11 6.25 10.61 -12.04
C ALA A 11 6.49 9.86 -10.73
N LEU A 12 7.51 9.00 -10.66
CA LEU A 12 7.88 8.28 -9.45
C LEU A 12 8.39 9.22 -8.36
N ASP A 13 9.23 10.20 -8.70
CA ASP A 13 9.70 11.23 -7.75
C ASP A 13 8.52 12.03 -7.17
N ARG A 14 7.60 12.49 -8.03
CA ARG A 14 6.39 13.20 -7.60
C ARG A 14 5.51 12.35 -6.68
N ILE A 15 5.34 11.06 -6.98
CA ILE A 15 4.58 10.14 -6.13
C ILE A 15 5.24 10.02 -4.76
N ALA A 16 6.57 9.89 -4.69
CA ALA A 16 7.30 9.79 -3.43
C ALA A 16 7.09 11.04 -2.56
N ARG A 17 7.24 12.24 -3.15
CA ARG A 17 7.00 13.52 -2.45
C ARG A 17 5.56 13.66 -1.95
N LEU A 18 4.57 13.28 -2.77
CA LEU A 18 3.16 13.33 -2.37
C LEU A 18 2.82 12.32 -1.27
N MET A 19 3.42 11.12 -1.30
CA MET A 19 3.24 10.12 -0.25
C MET A 19 3.79 10.62 1.08
N GLU A 20 4.94 11.28 1.06
CA GLU A 20 5.57 11.87 2.23
C GLU A 20 4.78 13.07 2.76
N PHE A 21 4.35 13.98 1.87
CA PHE A 21 3.46 15.09 2.22
C PHE A 21 2.20 14.59 2.92
N ALA A 22 1.53 13.60 2.33
CA ALA A 22 0.30 13.07 2.88
C ALA A 22 0.54 12.34 4.21
N ARG A 23 1.70 11.70 4.41
CA ARG A 23 2.07 11.06 5.68
C ARG A 23 2.24 12.10 6.80
N ARG A 24 2.95 13.19 6.55
CA ARG A 24 3.19 14.26 7.54
C ARG A 24 1.89 14.92 8.00
N HIS A 25 0.99 15.20 7.06
CA HIS A 25 -0.25 15.93 7.32
C HIS A 25 -1.44 15.02 7.67
N ALA A 26 -1.24 13.71 7.77
CA ALA A 26 -2.33 12.74 7.93
C ALA A 26 -3.17 12.95 9.20
N SER A 27 -2.52 13.38 10.28
CA SER A 27 -3.14 13.56 11.59
C SER A 27 -3.78 14.94 11.72
N GLU A 28 -3.08 15.99 11.33
CA GLU A 28 -3.51 17.39 11.50
C GLU A 28 -4.48 17.84 10.40
N ARG A 29 -4.25 17.39 9.16
CA ARG A 29 -4.97 17.86 7.96
C ARG A 29 -5.34 16.68 7.05
N PRO A 30 -6.23 15.78 7.52
CA PRO A 30 -6.56 14.54 6.81
C PRO A 30 -7.20 14.77 5.42
N GLU A 31 -7.85 15.90 5.19
CA GLU A 31 -8.38 16.33 3.90
C GLU A 31 -7.27 16.50 2.85
N LEU A 32 -6.16 17.15 3.21
CA LEU A 32 -5.01 17.33 2.31
C LEU A 32 -4.34 16.00 1.99
N ALA A 33 -4.20 15.13 2.99
CA ALA A 33 -3.65 13.80 2.78
C ALA A 33 -4.53 12.97 1.83
N ARG A 34 -5.86 13.07 1.91
CA ARG A 34 -6.79 12.42 0.96
C ARG A 34 -6.63 12.98 -0.45
N GLU A 35 -6.49 14.29 -0.59
CA GLU A 35 -6.32 14.93 -1.89
C GLU A 35 -5.02 14.53 -2.56
N ALA A 36 -3.90 14.56 -1.82
CA ALA A 36 -2.61 14.07 -2.29
C ALA A 36 -2.69 12.60 -2.74
N GLY A 37 -3.41 11.76 -2.00
CA GLY A 37 -3.68 10.38 -2.38
C GLY A 37 -4.46 10.24 -3.70
N ARG A 38 -5.48 11.07 -3.93
CA ARG A 38 -6.20 11.12 -5.23
C ARG A 38 -5.28 11.57 -6.36
N LEU A 39 -4.42 12.56 -6.11
CA LEU A 39 -3.46 13.07 -7.07
C LEU A 39 -2.43 11.99 -7.47
N ILE A 40 -1.95 11.20 -6.51
CA ILE A 40 -1.07 10.04 -6.78
C ILE A 40 -1.72 9.07 -7.76
N LEU A 41 -2.99 8.69 -7.54
CA LEU A 41 -3.70 7.79 -8.46
C LEU A 41 -3.87 8.41 -9.85
N ARG A 42 -4.11 9.72 -9.93
CA ARG A 42 -4.21 10.46 -11.22
C ARG A 42 -2.88 10.45 -11.96
N ILE A 43 -1.76 10.69 -11.27
CA ILE A 43 -0.40 10.62 -11.84
C ILE A 43 -0.12 9.21 -12.35
N CYS A 44 -0.41 8.16 -11.56
CA CYS A 44 -0.22 6.77 -11.99
C CYS A 44 -0.97 6.46 -13.29
N ARG A 45 -2.24 6.90 -13.39
CA ARG A 45 -3.05 6.70 -14.60
C ARG A 45 -2.47 7.45 -15.80
N LYS A 46 -2.13 8.74 -15.63
CA LYS A 46 -1.61 9.59 -16.71
C LYS A 46 -0.26 9.10 -17.23
N ALA A 47 0.65 8.74 -16.33
CA ALA A 47 1.98 8.22 -16.69
C ALA A 47 1.98 6.71 -17.03
N ARG A 48 0.82 6.04 -16.95
CA ARG A 48 0.67 4.57 -17.15
C ARG A 48 1.64 3.74 -16.30
N ILE A 49 1.93 4.19 -15.09
CA ILE A 49 2.83 3.50 -14.15
C ILE A 49 2.04 2.79 -13.07
N ARG A 50 2.56 1.63 -12.64
CA ARG A 50 2.08 0.95 -11.44
C ARG A 50 2.63 1.66 -10.21
N LEU A 51 1.80 1.79 -9.18
CA LEU A 51 2.25 2.31 -7.91
C LEU A 51 3.33 1.38 -7.32
N PRO A 52 4.48 1.93 -6.85
CA PRO A 52 5.56 1.16 -6.24
C PRO A 52 5.06 0.25 -5.11
N ALA A 53 5.69 -0.91 -4.93
CA ALA A 53 5.26 -1.91 -3.96
C ALA A 53 5.20 -1.36 -2.52
N THR A 54 6.11 -0.45 -2.17
CA THR A 54 6.19 0.30 -0.91
C THR A 54 4.90 1.07 -0.63
N TYR A 55 4.41 1.84 -1.60
CA TYR A 55 3.22 2.68 -1.46
C TYR A 55 1.92 1.95 -1.78
N LYS A 56 1.98 0.89 -2.59
CA LYS A 56 0.82 0.10 -3.04
C LYS A 56 -0.02 -0.42 -1.89
N ARG A 57 0.56 -0.70 -0.73
CA ARG A 57 -0.16 -1.17 0.46
C ARG A 57 -0.76 -0.02 1.27
N LEU A 58 -0.13 1.14 1.27
CA LEU A 58 -0.44 2.30 2.10
C LEU A 58 -1.56 3.20 1.56
N ILE A 59 -2.09 2.93 0.37
CA ILE A 59 -3.18 3.73 -0.21
C ILE A 59 -4.35 2.86 -0.67
N CYS A 60 -5.56 3.41 -0.56
CA CYS A 60 -6.74 2.85 -1.18
C CYS A 60 -6.69 3.04 -2.70
N LYS A 61 -6.76 1.93 -3.46
CA LYS A 61 -6.75 2.00 -4.94
C LYS A 61 -8.03 2.57 -5.54
N LYS A 62 -9.13 2.59 -4.78
CA LYS A 62 -10.44 3.09 -5.23
C LYS A 62 -10.55 4.60 -5.03
N CYS A 63 -10.53 5.06 -3.78
CA CYS A 63 -10.76 6.47 -3.44
C CYS A 63 -9.49 7.31 -3.24
N GLY A 64 -8.30 6.68 -3.20
CA GLY A 64 -7.04 7.38 -2.95
C GLY A 64 -6.77 7.69 -1.47
N THR A 65 -7.67 7.37 -0.53
CA THR A 65 -7.42 7.60 0.90
C THR A 65 -6.16 6.86 1.36
N PRO A 66 -5.17 7.55 1.95
CA PRO A 66 -4.03 6.91 2.57
C PRO A 66 -4.38 6.20 3.87
N PHE A 67 -3.81 5.02 4.08
CA PHE A 67 -3.99 4.15 5.26
C PHE A 67 -3.02 4.49 6.40
N TYR A 68 -2.67 5.76 6.56
CA TYR A 68 -2.05 6.28 7.77
C TYR A 68 -2.88 7.41 8.39
N ILE A 69 -3.97 7.82 7.74
CA ILE A 69 -4.98 8.68 8.35
C ILE A 69 -5.68 7.86 9.43
N PRO A 70 -5.71 8.32 10.69
CA PRO A 70 -6.39 7.61 11.77
C PRO A 70 -7.85 7.29 11.42
N GLY A 71 -8.30 6.07 11.74
CA GLY A 71 -9.67 5.62 11.45
C GLY A 71 -10.02 5.38 9.98
N SER A 72 -9.12 5.64 9.01
CA SER A 72 -9.42 5.51 7.57
C SER A 72 -9.39 4.07 7.02
N PHE A 73 -8.93 3.11 7.83
CA PHE A 73 -8.80 1.72 7.43
C PHE A 73 -8.90 0.77 8.62
N ARG A 74 -9.18 -0.49 8.32
CA ARG A 74 -9.20 -1.59 9.28
C ARG A 74 -8.41 -2.77 8.74
N VAL A 75 -7.49 -3.31 9.54
CA VAL A 75 -6.69 -4.48 9.19
C VAL A 75 -7.19 -5.71 9.96
N ARG A 76 -7.32 -6.84 9.26
CA ARG A 76 -7.62 -8.14 9.87
C ARG A 76 -6.75 -9.22 9.25
N VAL A 77 -6.27 -10.15 10.07
CA VAL A 77 -5.58 -11.35 9.60
C VAL A 77 -6.56 -12.52 9.68
N ARG A 78 -6.68 -13.30 8.60
CA ARG A 78 -7.50 -14.50 8.55
C ARG A 78 -6.63 -15.67 8.10
N SER A 79 -6.81 -16.83 8.74
CA SER A 79 -5.97 -18.01 8.54
C SER A 79 -6.74 -19.31 8.26
N ARG A 80 -8.09 -19.26 8.20
CA ARG A 80 -8.95 -20.46 8.14
C ARG A 80 -8.75 -21.31 6.87
N ARG A 81 -8.82 -20.70 5.67
CA ARG A 81 -8.58 -21.42 4.38
C ARG A 81 -7.17 -21.20 3.88
N SER A 82 -6.83 -19.93 3.66
CA SER A 82 -5.48 -19.48 3.35
C SER A 82 -5.12 -18.33 4.27
N THR A 83 -3.85 -18.21 4.65
CA THR A 83 -3.40 -17.09 5.49
C THR A 83 -3.30 -15.83 4.63
N HIS A 84 -4.08 -14.81 4.98
CA HIS A 84 -4.12 -13.54 4.26
C HIS A 84 -4.45 -12.37 5.19
N VAL A 85 -3.92 -11.20 4.81
CA VAL A 85 -4.20 -9.92 5.45
C VAL A 85 -5.28 -9.20 4.65
N ILE A 86 -6.32 -8.75 5.33
CA ILE A 86 -7.42 -7.99 4.78
C ILE A 86 -7.28 -6.55 5.26
N ILE A 87 -7.18 -5.61 4.33
CA ILE A 87 -7.19 -4.17 4.60
C ILE A 87 -8.48 -3.60 4.02
N THR A 88 -9.37 -3.10 4.87
CA THR A 88 -10.65 -2.51 4.47
C THR A 88 -10.55 -1.00 4.62
N CYS A 89 -10.85 -0.25 3.55
CA CYS A 89 -10.97 1.20 3.62
C CYS A 89 -12.32 1.56 4.25
N THR A 90 -12.33 2.29 5.35
CA THR A 90 -13.56 2.74 6.03
C THR A 90 -14.22 3.88 5.27
N THR A 91 -13.46 4.66 4.49
CA THR A 91 -13.99 5.77 3.69
C THR A 91 -14.85 5.34 2.49
N CYS A 92 -14.53 4.22 1.83
CA CYS A 92 -15.24 3.82 0.59
C CYS A 92 -15.60 2.32 0.51
N GLY A 93 -15.32 1.55 1.57
CA GLY A 93 -15.60 0.12 1.63
C GLY A 93 -14.64 -0.78 0.81
N TYR A 94 -13.67 -0.23 0.08
CA TYR A 94 -12.76 -1.03 -0.73
C TYR A 94 -11.93 -2.01 0.13
N VAL A 95 -11.93 -3.28 -0.26
CA VAL A 95 -11.20 -4.35 0.43
C VAL A 95 -10.00 -4.80 -0.38
N LYS A 96 -8.81 -4.70 0.21
CA LYS A 96 -7.55 -5.25 -0.31
C LYS A 96 -7.22 -6.53 0.44
N ARG A 97 -6.95 -7.62 -0.30
CA ARG A 97 -6.50 -8.89 0.26
C ARG A 97 -5.05 -9.13 -0.15
N ILE A 98 -4.19 -9.42 0.82
CA ILE A 98 -2.78 -9.70 0.63
C ILE A 98 -2.53 -11.14 1.12
N PRO A 99 -2.31 -12.09 0.21
CA PRO A 99 -1.92 -13.44 0.60
C PRO A 99 -0.61 -13.41 1.39
N ALA A 100 -0.54 -14.20 2.47
CA ALA A 100 0.64 -14.36 3.32
C ALA A 100 1.04 -15.85 3.44
N VAL A 101 0.73 -16.63 2.40
CA VAL A 101 0.90 -18.10 2.40
C VAL A 101 2.38 -18.47 2.32
N LYS A 102 3.18 -17.74 1.52
CA LYS A 102 4.61 -18.02 1.34
C LYS A 102 5.38 -17.72 2.63
N GLU A 103 5.08 -16.60 3.24
CA GLU A 103 5.65 -16.13 4.49
C GLU A 103 5.34 -17.12 5.63
N LYS A 104 4.09 -17.59 5.72
CA LYS A 104 3.71 -18.62 6.72
C LYS A 104 4.41 -19.97 6.48
N LYS A 105 4.62 -20.37 5.22
CA LYS A 105 5.38 -21.58 4.88
C LYS A 105 6.85 -21.45 5.31
N ALA A 106 7.47 -20.30 5.05
CA ALA A 106 8.85 -20.02 5.45
C ALA A 106 9.02 -20.10 6.98
N ILE A 107 8.11 -19.46 7.75
CA ILE A 107 8.12 -19.53 9.23
C ILE A 107 7.97 -20.97 9.73
N ARG A 108 7.16 -21.80 9.06
CA ARG A 108 7.00 -23.23 9.41
C ARG A 108 8.22 -24.09 9.03
N ALA A 109 9.02 -23.65 8.06
CA ALA A 109 10.25 -24.33 7.67
C ALA A 109 11.37 -24.01 8.66
N SER A 110 11.55 -22.73 9.01
CA SER A 110 12.55 -22.31 10.00
C SER A 110 12.29 -22.96 11.37
N ARG A 111 11.03 -22.93 11.85
CA ARG A 111 10.65 -23.59 13.11
C ARG A 111 10.91 -25.10 13.11
N ARG A 112 10.86 -25.74 11.94
CA ARG A 112 11.27 -27.14 11.83
C ARG A 112 12.77 -27.21 11.98
N GLU A 113 13.54 -26.51 11.15
CA GLU A 113 15.01 -26.53 11.21
C GLU A 113 15.59 -26.26 12.61
N ASP A 114 15.06 -25.28 13.35
CA ASP A 114 15.48 -24.96 14.72
C ASP A 114 15.24 -26.13 15.69
N SER A 115 14.16 -26.89 15.48
CA SER A 115 13.80 -28.08 16.29
C SER A 115 14.67 -29.30 16.00
N TRP A 116 15.37 -29.37 14.87
CA TRP A 116 16.30 -30.48 14.57
C TRP A 116 17.74 -30.19 15.03
N LYS A 117 18.04 -28.93 15.37
CA LYS A 117 19.36 -28.49 15.86
C LYS A 117 19.46 -28.45 17.39
N THR A 118 18.35 -28.71 18.09
CA THR A 118 18.28 -28.91 19.55
C THR A 118 18.25 -30.41 19.84
#